data_AF-A0A349YH26-F1
#
_entry.id   AF-A0A349YH26-F1
#
_cell.length_a   1.000
_cell.length_b   1.000
_cell.length_c   1.000
_cell.angle_alpha   90.00
_cell.angle_beta   90.00
_cell.angle_gamma   90.00
#
_symmetry.space_group_name_H-M   'P 1'
#
loop_
_entity.id
_entity.type
_entity.pdbx_description
1 polymer ?
#
loop_
_entity_poly.entity_id
_entity_poly.type
_entity_poly.pdbx_seq_one_letter_code
_entity_poly.pdbx_strand_id
1 'polypeptide(L)'
;MSFQEKATKEIKDALKDKCYYSSRDEWGIKVSGKKLIYTDGYCSKNKWTNEYEFSSTTWLNLMLNALSYNTYGERIFIQELSELYGSYCVKFNEDDFENGFSAPSVGVEHIKFYKNGRVDITFKSGEFCRNFAREWCGYTLV
;
A
#
# COMPACT_ATOMS: atom_id res chain seq x y z
N MET A 1 21.50 -17.34 -4.11
CA MET A 1 20.34 -16.62 -3.57
C MET A 1 20.22 -16.96 -2.09
N SER A 2 20.43 -15.98 -1.22
CA SER A 2 20.28 -16.14 0.24
C SER A 2 18.81 -16.28 0.64
N PHE A 3 18.55 -16.67 1.89
CA PHE A 3 17.18 -16.76 2.42
C PHE A 3 16.46 -15.40 2.38
N GLN A 4 17.17 -14.32 2.72
CA GLN A 4 16.64 -12.95 2.68
C GLN A 4 16.29 -12.48 1.26
N GLU A 5 17.13 -12.82 0.27
CA GLU A 5 16.87 -12.50 -1.13
C GLU A 5 15.61 -13.22 -1.65
N LYS A 6 15.40 -14.48 -1.24
CA LYS A 6 14.18 -15.22 -1.57
C LYS A 6 12.94 -14.59 -0.94
N ALA A 7 12.99 -14.28 0.35
CA ALA A 7 11.87 -13.65 1.05
C ALA A 7 11.50 -12.28 0.45
N THR A 8 12.51 -11.47 0.10
CA THR A 8 12.30 -10.17 -0.57
C THR A 8 11.65 -10.36 -1.94
N LYS A 9 12.12 -11.34 -2.71
CA LYS A 9 11.56 -11.66 -4.03
C LYS A 9 10.10 -12.09 -3.92
N GLU A 10 9.75 -12.96 -2.98
CA GLU A 10 8.37 -13.42 -2.77
C GLU A 10 7.41 -12.25 -2.48
N ILE A 11 7.85 -11.27 -1.68
CA ILE A 11 7.04 -10.07 -1.41
C ILE A 11 6.87 -9.22 -2.67
N LYS A 12 7.94 -9.02 -3.46
CA LYS A 12 7.87 -8.26 -4.72
C LYS A 12 6.94 -8.92 -5.73
N ASP A 13 7.09 -10.24 -5.93
CA ASP A 13 6.25 -10.99 -6.85
C ASP A 13 4.77 -10.92 -6.42
N ALA A 14 4.49 -11.14 -5.12
CA ALA A 14 3.13 -11.04 -4.60
C ALA A 14 2.53 -9.62 -4.68
N LEU A 15 3.32 -8.58 -4.40
CA LEU A 15 2.84 -7.20 -4.49
C LEU A 15 2.60 -6.80 -5.95
N LYS A 16 3.49 -7.21 -6.86
CA LYS A 16 3.30 -7.01 -8.31
C LYS A 16 2.00 -7.63 -8.80
N ASP A 17 1.69 -8.87 -8.40
CA ASP A 17 0.44 -9.54 -8.76
C ASP A 17 -0.82 -8.83 -8.21
N LYS A 18 -0.67 -8.03 -7.14
CA LYS A 18 -1.74 -7.18 -6.62
C LYS A 18 -1.78 -5.78 -7.24
N CYS A 19 -0.73 -5.37 -7.93
CA CYS A 19 -0.65 -4.09 -8.61
C CYS A 19 -0.99 -4.19 -10.11
N TYR A 20 -0.93 -5.39 -10.70
CA TYR A 20 -1.12 -5.62 -12.12
C TYR A 20 -1.99 -6.87 -12.41
N TYR A 21 -3.05 -6.67 -13.19
CA TYR A 21 -3.95 -7.75 -13.62
C TYR A 21 -3.50 -8.29 -14.98
N SER A 22 -2.75 -9.39 -14.95
CA SER A 22 -2.26 -10.06 -16.16
C SER A 22 -3.38 -10.52 -17.10
N SER A 23 -4.57 -10.85 -16.57
CA SER A 23 -5.73 -11.29 -17.37
C SER A 23 -6.40 -10.15 -18.15
N ARG A 24 -6.17 -8.89 -17.76
CA ARG A 24 -6.76 -7.70 -18.39
C ARG A 24 -5.73 -6.74 -18.98
N ASP A 25 -4.45 -7.03 -18.81
CA ASP A 25 -3.34 -6.13 -19.17
C ASP A 25 -3.55 -4.72 -18.58
N GLU A 26 -3.92 -4.68 -17.30
CA GLU A 26 -4.33 -3.44 -16.63
C GLU A 26 -3.63 -3.27 -15.28
N TRP A 27 -3.20 -2.04 -14.98
CA TRP A 27 -2.65 -1.68 -13.69
C TRP A 27 -3.73 -1.32 -12.68
N GLY A 28 -3.73 -1.99 -11.53
CA GLY A 28 -4.50 -1.61 -10.34
C GLY A 28 -3.93 -0.42 -9.58
N ILE A 29 -2.79 0.10 -10.05
CA ILE A 29 -2.11 1.28 -9.53
C ILE A 29 -1.87 2.32 -10.63
N LYS A 30 -1.74 3.59 -10.23
CA LYS A 30 -1.32 4.71 -11.08
C LYS A 30 -0.27 5.52 -10.34
N VAL A 31 0.76 5.98 -11.05
CA VAL A 31 1.77 6.89 -10.49
C VAL A 31 1.56 8.30 -11.03
N SER A 32 1.47 9.29 -10.15
CA SER A 32 1.33 10.70 -10.53
C SER A 32 2.14 11.60 -9.59
N GLY A 33 3.24 12.16 -10.11
CA GLY A 33 4.15 12.99 -9.33
C GLY A 33 4.77 12.22 -8.17
N LYS A 34 4.41 12.59 -6.94
CA LYS A 34 4.82 11.92 -5.69
C LYS A 34 3.86 10.82 -5.22
N LYS A 35 2.75 10.60 -5.93
CA LYS A 35 1.65 9.75 -5.48
C LYS A 35 1.63 8.41 -6.21
N LEU A 36 1.48 7.34 -5.45
CA LEU A 36 1.00 6.04 -5.90
C LEU A 36 -0.47 5.93 -5.52
N ILE A 37 -1.31 5.71 -6.51
CA ILE A 37 -2.77 5.63 -6.37
C ILE A 37 -3.18 4.19 -6.62
N TYR A 38 -3.69 3.50 -5.61
CA TYR A 38 -4.28 2.18 -5.74
C TYR A 38 -5.79 2.31 -5.92
N THR A 39 -6.32 1.68 -6.98
CA THR A 39 -7.74 1.82 -7.36
C THR A 39 -8.55 0.54 -7.25
N ASP A 40 -7.93 -0.57 -6.88
CA ASP A 40 -8.62 -1.87 -6.74
C ASP A 40 -8.94 -2.23 -5.27
N GLY A 41 -8.91 -1.24 -4.38
CA GLY A 41 -9.30 -1.47 -3.00
C GLY A 41 -10.81 -1.63 -2.87
N TYR A 42 -11.23 -2.35 -1.83
CA TYR A 42 -12.63 -2.45 -1.43
C TYR A 42 -12.83 -1.87 -0.04
N CYS A 43 -13.75 -0.91 0.07
CA CYS A 43 -14.16 -0.35 1.35
C CYS A 43 -15.69 -0.35 1.43
N SER A 44 -16.25 -0.76 2.56
CA SER A 44 -17.69 -0.78 2.77
C SER A 44 -18.05 -0.43 4.20
N LYS A 45 -19.24 0.14 4.40
CA LYS A 45 -19.73 0.47 5.74
C LYS A 45 -20.37 -0.77 6.37
N ASN A 46 -19.91 -1.15 7.55
CA ASN A 46 -20.52 -2.21 8.33
C ASN A 46 -21.89 -1.75 8.85
N LYS A 47 -22.94 -2.53 8.58
CA LYS A 47 -24.32 -2.19 8.94
C LYS A 47 -24.59 -2.22 10.45
N TRP A 48 -23.80 -2.96 11.22
CA TRP A 48 -24.01 -3.15 12.66
C TRP A 48 -23.16 -2.21 13.50
N THR A 49 -21.90 -1.98 13.12
CA THR A 49 -21.00 -1.12 13.90
C THR A 49 -20.97 0.33 13.39
N ASN A 50 -21.52 0.59 12.20
CA ASN A 50 -21.47 1.88 11.51
C ASN A 50 -20.03 2.36 11.20
N GLU A 51 -19.03 1.47 11.34
CA GLU A 51 -17.63 1.68 10.96
C GLU A 51 -17.45 1.40 9.46
N TYR A 52 -16.41 1.96 8.85
CA TYR A 52 -15.99 1.55 7.52
C TYR A 52 -14.93 0.45 7.63
N GLU A 53 -15.02 -0.55 6.76
CA GLU A 53 -14.09 -1.67 6.69
C GLU A 53 -13.41 -1.66 5.33
N PHE A 54 -12.08 -1.54 5.34
CA PHE A 54 -11.24 -1.74 4.16
C PHE A 54 -10.77 -3.19 4.10
N SER A 55 -11.18 -3.92 3.07
CA SER A 55 -11.01 -5.39 3.00
C SER A 55 -9.84 -5.84 2.12
N SER A 56 -9.18 -4.95 1.38
CA SER A 56 -8.00 -5.30 0.57
C SER A 56 -6.72 -5.41 1.41
N THR A 57 -6.80 -6.09 2.56
CA THR A 57 -5.73 -6.21 3.56
C THR A 57 -4.51 -6.95 3.04
N THR A 58 -4.67 -7.88 2.09
CA THR A 58 -3.51 -8.57 1.47
C THR A 58 -2.61 -7.57 0.74
N TRP A 59 -3.19 -6.71 -0.10
CA TRP A 59 -2.42 -5.66 -0.78
C TRP A 59 -1.81 -4.69 0.22
N LEU A 60 -2.60 -4.25 1.22
CA LEU A 60 -2.13 -3.31 2.23
C LEU A 60 -0.95 -3.87 3.05
N ASN A 61 -1.03 -5.11 3.51
CA ASN A 61 0.06 -5.76 4.24
C ASN A 61 1.31 -5.96 3.39
N LEU A 62 1.15 -6.33 2.11
CA LEU A 62 2.28 -6.42 1.17
C LEU A 62 2.92 -5.05 0.95
N MET A 63 2.11 -3.99 0.84
CA MET A 63 2.58 -2.62 0.70
C MET A 63 3.34 -2.15 1.95
N LEU A 64 2.82 -2.40 3.16
CA LEU A 64 3.50 -2.08 4.42
C LEU A 64 4.83 -2.84 4.57
N ASN A 65 4.86 -4.13 4.19
CA ASN A 65 6.09 -4.91 4.17
C ASN A 65 7.10 -4.32 3.17
N ALA A 66 6.65 -3.97 1.96
CA ALA A 66 7.51 -3.36 0.95
C ALA A 66 8.09 -2.02 1.42
N LEU A 67 7.31 -1.16 2.08
CA LEU A 67 7.79 0.08 2.69
C LEU A 67 8.91 -0.17 3.72
N SER A 68 8.72 -1.17 4.58
CA SER A 68 9.72 -1.57 5.56
C SER A 68 10.99 -2.06 4.90
N TYR A 69 10.90 -3.06 4.01
CA TYR A 69 12.08 -3.63 3.37
C TYR A 69 12.83 -2.59 2.52
N ASN A 70 12.11 -1.71 1.84
CA ASN A 70 12.71 -0.64 1.05
C ASN A 70 13.55 0.32 1.90
N THR A 71 13.16 0.53 3.15
CA THR A 71 13.80 1.49 4.06
C THR A 71 14.89 0.83 4.91
N TYR A 72 14.60 -0.34 5.48
CA TYR A 72 15.43 -0.98 6.49
C TYR A 72 16.18 -2.22 5.99
N GLY A 73 15.85 -2.71 4.79
CA GLY A 73 16.39 -3.96 4.25
C GLY A 73 15.78 -5.23 4.85
N GLU A 74 14.87 -5.10 5.82
CA GLU A 74 14.18 -6.21 6.47
C GLU A 74 12.73 -5.86 6.84
N ARG A 75 11.99 -6.87 7.32
CA ARG A 75 10.62 -6.70 7.81
C ARG A 75 10.62 -6.17 9.24
N ILE A 76 10.30 -4.90 9.37
CA ILE A 76 10.13 -4.15 10.61
C ILE A 76 8.68 -3.65 10.66
N PHE A 77 8.10 -3.69 11.85
CA PHE A 77 6.79 -3.11 12.11
C PHE A 77 6.88 -1.58 12.09
N ILE A 78 6.06 -0.93 11.25
CA ILE A 78 6.05 0.53 11.12
C ILE A 78 5.05 1.08 12.15
N GLN A 79 5.57 1.54 13.29
CA GLN A 79 4.76 1.97 14.43
C GLN A 79 3.75 3.07 14.06
N GLU A 80 4.15 4.02 13.20
CA GLU A 80 3.29 5.12 12.75
C GLU A 80 2.11 4.66 11.87
N LEU A 81 2.16 3.43 11.33
CA LEU A 81 1.10 2.82 10.53
C LEU A 81 0.47 1.62 11.25
N SER A 82 0.59 1.54 12.58
CA SER A 82 0.13 0.40 13.37
C SER A 82 -1.34 0.03 13.12
N GLU A 83 -2.19 1.04 12.93
CA GLU A 83 -3.63 0.90 12.65
C GLU A 83 -3.93 0.27 11.27
N LEU A 84 -2.97 0.31 10.34
CA LEU A 84 -3.13 -0.26 9.00
C LEU A 84 -2.81 -1.75 8.92
N TYR A 85 -2.27 -2.35 9.98
CA TYR A 85 -2.03 -3.79 10.04
C TYR A 85 -3.31 -4.51 10.43
N GLY A 86 -3.94 -5.20 9.46
CA GLY A 86 -5.16 -5.96 9.67
C GLY A 86 -5.12 -7.32 8.98
N SER A 87 -5.81 -8.32 9.54
CA SER A 87 -5.93 -9.66 8.96
C SER A 87 -7.02 -9.72 7.89
N TYR A 88 -8.27 -9.44 8.26
CA TYR A 88 -9.44 -9.53 7.37
C TYR A 88 -9.93 -8.17 6.85
N CYS A 89 -9.95 -7.17 7.72
CA CYS A 89 -10.23 -5.79 7.36
C CYS A 89 -9.44 -4.84 8.26
N VAL A 90 -9.28 -3.61 7.81
CA VAL A 90 -8.90 -2.47 8.65
C VAL A 90 -10.15 -1.61 8.85
N LYS A 91 -10.40 -1.23 10.09
CA LYS A 91 -11.56 -0.43 10.47
C LYS A 91 -11.19 1.04 10.49
N PHE A 92 -12.06 1.87 9.91
CA PHE A 92 -11.89 3.31 9.87
C PHE A 92 -13.14 4.02 10.40
N ASN A 93 -12.90 5.05 11.19
CA ASN A 93 -13.87 6.07 11.55
C ASN A 93 -13.81 7.23 10.52
N GLU A 94 -14.63 8.28 10.71
CA GLU A 94 -14.62 9.45 9.81
C GLU A 94 -13.31 10.25 9.88
N ASP A 95 -12.74 10.42 11.07
CA ASP A 95 -11.48 11.15 11.29
C ASP A 95 -10.32 10.50 10.53
N ASP A 96 -10.30 9.17 10.41
CA ASP A 96 -9.29 8.41 9.67
C ASP A 96 -9.32 8.73 8.16
N PHE A 97 -10.51 8.94 7.59
CA PHE A 97 -10.65 9.34 6.18
C PHE A 97 -10.26 10.80 5.94
N GLU A 98 -10.54 11.67 6.92
CA GLU A 98 -10.22 13.09 6.85
C GLU A 98 -8.71 13.33 7.00
N ASN A 99 -8.12 12.76 8.04
CA ASN A 99 -6.73 13.00 8.43
C ASN A 99 -5.75 12.06 7.73
N GLY A 100 -6.14 10.82 7.44
CA GLY A 100 -5.24 9.80 6.90
C GLY A 100 -4.08 9.44 7.84
N PHE A 101 -3.06 8.80 7.28
CA PHE A 101 -1.93 8.25 8.04
C PHE A 101 -0.62 8.77 7.47
N SER A 102 0.44 8.86 8.26
CA SER A 102 1.75 9.34 7.80
C SER A 102 2.86 8.53 8.43
N ALA A 103 3.92 8.26 7.67
CA ALA A 103 5.09 7.55 8.19
C ALA A 103 6.38 8.06 7.53
N PRO A 104 6.87 9.25 7.97
CA PRO A 104 8.07 9.84 7.43
C PRO A 104 9.30 8.94 7.56
N SER A 105 9.33 8.08 8.59
CA SER A 105 10.40 7.10 8.83
C SER A 105 10.65 6.15 7.66
N VAL A 106 9.62 5.84 6.88
CA VAL A 106 9.67 5.00 5.67
C VAL A 106 9.43 5.79 4.37
N GLY A 107 9.57 7.12 4.44
CA GLY A 107 9.46 8.00 3.28
C GLY A 107 8.04 8.27 2.79
N VAL A 108 7.02 7.99 3.60
CA VAL A 108 5.61 8.28 3.31
C VAL A 108 5.21 9.60 3.95
N GLU A 109 4.87 10.60 3.13
CA GLU A 109 4.33 11.89 3.57
C GLU A 109 2.88 11.72 4.05
N HIS A 110 2.06 10.97 3.32
CA HIS A 110 0.64 10.82 3.63
C HIS A 110 0.01 9.59 2.95
N ILE A 111 -0.89 8.89 3.63
CA ILE A 111 -1.75 7.83 3.10
C ILE A 111 -3.20 8.27 3.31
N LYS A 112 -3.94 8.42 2.22
CA LYS A 112 -5.36 8.75 2.24
C LYS A 112 -6.18 7.58 1.74
N PHE A 113 -7.09 7.11 2.56
CA PHE A 113 -8.12 6.16 2.16
C PHE A 113 -9.36 6.91 1.67
N TYR A 114 -10.10 6.30 0.76
CA TYR A 114 -11.38 6.80 0.28
C TYR A 114 -12.45 5.74 0.46
N LYS A 115 -13.69 6.18 0.71
CA LYS A 115 -14.85 5.30 0.94
C LYS A 115 -15.19 4.38 -0.25
N ASN A 116 -14.66 4.68 -1.44
CA ASN A 116 -14.78 3.82 -2.62
C ASN A 116 -13.67 2.78 -2.74
N GLY A 117 -12.79 2.66 -1.74
CA GLY A 117 -11.67 1.70 -1.72
C GLY A 117 -10.39 2.22 -2.37
N ARG A 118 -10.39 3.39 -3.00
CA ARG A 118 -9.14 4.00 -3.47
C ARG A 118 -8.20 4.29 -2.29
N VAL A 119 -6.89 4.14 -2.50
CA VAL A 119 -5.84 4.53 -1.56
C VAL A 119 -4.81 5.39 -2.28
N ASP A 120 -4.56 6.60 -1.78
CA ASP A 120 -3.49 7.46 -2.27
C ASP A 120 -2.32 7.43 -1.28
N ILE A 121 -1.14 7.03 -1.73
CA ILE A 121 0.10 7.07 -0.95
C ILE A 121 1.00 8.14 -1.55
N THR A 122 1.23 9.21 -0.80
CA THR A 122 2.12 10.32 -1.14
C THR A 122 3.48 10.07 -0.49
N PHE A 123 4.51 10.01 -1.31
CA PHE A 123 5.89 9.83 -0.87
C PHE A 123 6.64 11.15 -0.75
N LYS A 124 7.80 11.14 -0.06
CA LYS A 124 8.67 12.32 0.10
C LYS A 124 9.12 12.98 -1.21
N SER A 125 9.27 12.18 -2.27
CA SER A 125 9.65 12.69 -3.59
C SER A 125 9.07 11.84 -4.72
N GLY A 126 8.94 12.45 -5.90
CA GLY A 126 8.45 11.74 -7.09
C GLY A 126 9.45 10.70 -7.60
N GLU A 127 10.75 10.96 -7.39
CA GLU A 127 11.78 9.97 -7.67
C GLU A 127 11.64 8.73 -6.76
N PHE A 128 11.43 8.95 -5.45
CA PHE A 128 11.19 7.85 -4.52
C PHE A 128 9.95 7.05 -4.93
N CYS A 129 8.84 7.73 -5.22
CA CYS A 129 7.61 7.08 -5.69
C CYS A 129 7.83 6.23 -6.94
N ARG A 130 8.53 6.76 -7.95
CA ARG A 130 8.79 6.04 -9.21
C ARG A 130 9.71 4.84 -9.01
N ASN A 131 10.78 5.00 -8.24
CA ASN A 131 11.70 3.91 -7.95
C ASN A 131 11.02 2.82 -7.12
N PHE A 132 10.22 3.21 -6.12
CA PHE A 132 9.43 2.28 -5.33
C PHE A 132 8.43 1.50 -6.20
N ALA A 133 7.62 2.20 -7.00
CA ALA A 133 6.61 1.56 -7.85
C ALA A 133 7.25 0.61 -8.88
N ARG A 134 8.40 0.98 -9.46
CA ARG A 134 9.13 0.10 -10.38
C ARG A 134 9.65 -1.15 -9.69
N GLU A 135 10.31 -0.98 -8.54
CA GLU A 135 11.00 -2.06 -7.84
C GLU A 135 10.04 -3.04 -7.16
N TRP A 136 8.99 -2.52 -6.53
CA TRP A 136 8.11 -3.29 -5.65
C TRP A 136 6.78 -3.67 -6.30
N CYS A 137 6.28 -2.84 -7.21
CA CYS A 137 5.04 -3.10 -7.92
C CYS A 137 5.28 -3.57 -9.36
N GLY A 138 6.52 -3.54 -9.85
CA GLY A 138 6.86 -3.86 -11.24
C GLY A 138 6.40 -2.80 -12.25
N TYR A 139 6.00 -1.60 -11.79
CA TYR A 139 5.37 -0.57 -12.61
C TYR A 139 6.30 -0.08 -13.71
N THR A 140 5.91 -0.29 -14.97
CA THR A 140 6.59 0.26 -16.13
C THR A 140 6.00 1.61 -16.46
N LEU A 141 6.79 2.68 -16.28
CA LEU A 141 6.43 4.01 -16.77
C LEU A 141 6.43 3.93 -18.31
N VAL A 142 5.23 3.95 -18.90
CA VAL A 142 5.05 4.16 -20.34
C VAL A 142 5.22 5.64 -20.64
#